data_AF-A0A2R4BJS9-F1
#
_entry.id   AF-A0A2R4BJS9-F1
#
_cell.length_a   1.000
_cell.length_b   1.000
_cell.length_c   1.000
_cell.angle_alpha   90.00
_cell.angle_beta   90.00
_cell.angle_gamma   90.00
#
_symmetry.space_group_name_H-M   'P 1'
#
loop_
_entity.id
_entity.type
_entity.pdbx_description
1 polymer ?
#
loop_
_entity_poly.entity_id
_entity_poly.type
_entity_poly.pdbx_seq_one_letter_code
_entity_poly.pdbx_strand_id
1 'polypeptide(L)' 'MLKLGEHTGALDRALDNVATLYRRDVSDSIARLQAAAEPALTLLMGGLLLWIASAVLGPIYALSSHLPG' A
#
# COMPACT_ATOMS: atom_id res chain seq x y z
N MET A 1 -29.66 -14.92 -4.80
CA MET A 1 -29.21 -16.24 -5.31
C MET A 1 -29.25 -17.33 -4.24
N LEU A 2 -28.94 -17.04 -2.98
CA LEU A 2 -29.01 -18.02 -1.87
C LEU A 2 -30.41 -18.65 -1.69
N LYS A 3 -31.48 -17.82 -1.70
CA LYS A 3 -32.89 -18.26 -1.66
C LYS A 3 -33.33 -19.20 -2.80
N LEU A 4 -32.60 -19.23 -3.94
CA LEU A 4 -32.94 -20.06 -5.09
C LEU A 4 -32.22 -21.43 -5.03
N GLY A 5 -31.07 -21.51 -4.34
CA GLY A 5 -30.34 -22.75 -4.08
C GLY A 5 -31.02 -23.63 -3.03
N GLU A 6 -31.70 -23.02 -2.05
CA GLU A 6 -32.50 -23.75 -1.05
C GLU A 6 -33.66 -24.53 -1.68
N HIS A 7 -34.40 -23.93 -2.61
CA HIS A 7 -35.54 -24.58 -3.26
C HIS A 7 -35.15 -25.67 -4.28
N THR A 8 -33.88 -25.75 -4.69
CA THR A 8 -33.38 -26.68 -5.72
C THR A 8 -32.38 -27.71 -5.17
N GLY A 9 -32.10 -27.71 -3.87
CA GLY A 9 -31.08 -28.59 -3.25
C GLY A 9 -29.64 -28.22 -3.61
N ALA A 10 -29.39 -26.99 -4.08
CA ALA A 10 -28.10 -26.51 -4.56
C ALA A 10 -27.39 -25.53 -3.59
N LEU A 11 -27.75 -25.54 -2.31
CA LEU A 11 -27.21 -24.64 -1.29
C LEU A 11 -25.68 -24.77 -1.13
N ASP A 12 -25.14 -25.99 -1.16
CA ASP A 12 -23.69 -26.24 -1.10
C ASP A 12 -22.94 -25.53 -2.24
N ARG A 13 -23.46 -25.65 -3.46
CA ARG A 13 -22.89 -24.96 -4.63
C ARG A 13 -23.00 -23.44 -4.52
N ALA A 14 -24.06 -22.93 -3.90
CA ALA A 14 -24.21 -21.50 -3.67
C ALA A 14 -23.19 -20.99 -2.63
N LEU A 15 -22.95 -21.73 -1.55
CA LEU A 15 -21.97 -21.40 -0.51
C LEU A 15 -20.53 -21.45 -1.04
N ASP A 16 -20.20 -22.46 -1.85
CA ASP A 16 -18.86 -22.60 -2.45
C ASP A 16 -18.53 -21.45 -3.42
N ASN A 17 -19.52 -21.02 -4.21
CA ASN A 17 -19.38 -19.86 -5.09
C ASN A 17 -19.14 -18.56 -4.29
N VAL A 18 -19.87 -18.35 -3.19
CA VAL A 18 -19.69 -17.18 -2.33
C VAL A 18 -18.31 -17.21 -1.66
N ALA A 19 -17.89 -18.38 -1.17
CA ALA A 19 -16.57 -18.55 -0.56
C ALA A 19 -15.43 -18.28 -1.57
N THR A 20 -15.59 -18.72 -2.82
CA THR A 20 -14.63 -18.49 -3.89
C THR A 20 -14.55 -17.01 -4.29
N LEU A 21 -15.70 -16.34 -4.41
CA LEU A 21 -15.76 -14.90 -4.65
C LEU A 21 -15.04 -14.12 -3.55
N TYR A 22 -15.35 -14.43 -2.28
CA TYR A 22 -14.74 -13.72 -1.15
C TYR A 22 -13.23 -13.95 -1.08
N ARG A 23 -12.78 -15.19 -1.34
CA ARG A 23 -11.34 -15.51 -1.42
C ARG A 23 -10.64 -14.68 -2.50
N ARG A 24 -11.28 -14.53 -3.66
CA ARG A 24 -10.73 -13.71 -4.75
C ARG A 24 -10.68 -12.25 -4.37
N ASP A 25 -11.75 -11.70 -3.81
CA ASP A 25 -11.82 -10.30 -3.41
C ASP A 25 -10.79 -9.96 -2.33
N VAL A 26 -10.59 -10.85 -1.35
CA VAL A 26 -9.56 -10.72 -0.32
C VAL A 26 -8.16 -10.79 -0.94
N SER A 27 -7.91 -11.75 -1.82
CA SER A 27 -6.61 -11.88 -2.52
C SER A 27 -6.29 -10.63 -3.35
N ASP A 28 -7.25 -10.13 -4.12
CA ASP A 28 -7.11 -8.93 -4.94
C ASP A 28 -6.86 -7.69 -4.08
N SER A 29 -7.52 -7.61 -2.92
CA SER A 29 -7.32 -6.52 -1.96
C SER A 29 -5.90 -6.56 -1.37
N ILE A 30 -5.41 -7.74 -0.98
CA ILE A 30 -4.05 -7.91 -0.46
C ILE A 30 -3.02 -7.55 -1.54
N ALA A 31 -3.23 -7.99 -2.78
CA ALA A 31 -2.33 -7.68 -3.89
C ALA A 31 -2.26 -6.16 -4.16
N ARG A 32 -3.40 -5.46 -4.13
CA ARG A 32 -3.44 -4.00 -4.25
C ARG A 32 -2.73 -3.29 -3.10
N LEU A 33 -2.90 -3.78 -1.87
CA LEU A 33 -2.19 -3.24 -0.71
C LEU A 33 -0.67 -3.43 -0.83
N GLN A 34 -0.21 -4.61 -1.25
CA GLN A 34 1.21 -4.85 -1.49
C GLN A 34 1.75 -3.96 -2.62
N ALA A 35 1.03 -3.84 -3.73
CA ALA A 35 1.42 -2.98 -4.84
C ALA A 35 1.49 -1.50 -4.45
N ALA A 36 0.65 -1.04 -3.52
CA ALA A 36 0.70 0.32 -2.98
C ALA A 36 1.81 0.51 -1.93
N ALA A 37 2.28 -0.57 -1.28
CA ALA A 37 3.32 -0.49 -0.26
C ALA A 37 4.68 -0.10 -0.86
N GLU A 38 5.02 -0.62 -2.04
CA GLU A 38 6.28 -0.31 -2.74
C GLU A 38 6.47 1.20 -3.03
N PRO A 39 5.53 1.91 -3.68
CA PRO A 39 5.66 3.35 -3.89
C PRO A 39 5.60 4.13 -2.56
N ALA A 40 4.83 3.68 -1.58
CA ALA A 40 4.77 4.33 -0.26
C ALA A 40 6.12 4.29 0.46
N LEU A 41 6.77 3.12 0.47
CA LEU A 41 8.10 2.94 1.05
C LEU A 41 9.15 3.76 0.29
N THR A 42 9.05 3.83 -1.04
CA THR A 42 9.96 4.64 -1.87
C THR A 42 9.83 6.13 -1.56
N LEU A 43 8.60 6.65 -1.45
CA LEU A 43 8.35 8.03 -1.06
C LEU A 43 8.87 8.33 0.36
N LEU A 44 8.68 7.40 1.29
CA LEU A 44 9.20 7.51 2.66
C LEU A 44 10.74 7.58 2.65
N MET A 45 11.40 6.70 1.89
CA MET A 45 12.85 6.70 1.74
C MET A 45 13.36 8.02 1.13
N GLY A 46 12.72 8.48 0.06
CA GLY A 46 13.05 9.76 -0.56
C GLY A 46 12.88 10.94 0.40
N GLY A 47 11.80 10.95 1.19
CA GLY A 47 11.57 11.95 2.23
C GLY A 47 12.64 11.94 3.32
N LEU A 48 13.03 10.76 3.81
CA LEU A 48 14.12 10.63 4.78
C LEU A 48 15.46 11.14 4.22
N LEU A 49 15.76 10.82 2.96
CA LEU A 49 16.98 11.31 2.32
C LEU A 49 16.99 12.83 2.18
N LEU A 50 15.87 13.43 1.79
CA LEU A 50 15.73 14.90 1.73
C LEU A 50 15.89 15.53 3.12
N TRP A 51 15.28 14.94 4.15
CA TRP A 51 15.45 15.40 5.53
C TRP A 51 16.93 15.41 5.92
N ILE A 52 17.63 14.28 5.74
CA ILE A 52 19.04 14.15 6.09
C ILE A 52 19.87 15.15 5.30
N ALA A 53 19.62 15.28 3.99
CA ALA A 53 20.30 16.24 3.14
C ALA A 53 20.12 17.68 3.65
N SER A 54 18.91 18.08 4.04
CA SER A 54 18.66 19.41 4.62
C SER A 54 19.42 19.62 5.94
N ALA A 55 19.48 18.60 6.81
CA ALA A 55 20.20 18.67 8.07
C ALA A 55 21.72 18.85 7.88
N VAL A 56 22.28 18.29 6.81
CA VAL A 56 23.72 18.38 6.51
C VAL A 56 24.05 19.63 5.68
N LEU A 57 23.27 19.91 4.63
CA LEU A 57 23.51 21.04 3.72
C LEU A 57 23.22 22.39 4.37
N GLY A 58 22.26 22.48 5.30
CA GLY A 58 21.94 23.73 6.01
C GLY A 58 23.16 24.36 6.70
N PRO A 59 23.86 23.63 7.59
CA PRO A 59 25.10 24.10 8.21
C PRO A 59 26.20 24.47 7.21
N ILE A 60 26.36 23.69 6.13
CA ILE A 60 27.35 23.97 5.08
C ILE A 60 27.05 25.31 4.40
N TYR A 61 25.78 25.57 4.09
CA TYR A 61 25.35 26.83 3.48
C TYR A 61 25.55 28.02 4.44
N ALA A 62 25.27 27.82 5.73
CA ALA A 62 25.49 28.82 6.76
C ALA A 62 26.99 29.15 6.98
N LEU A 63 27.87 28.15 6.85
CA LEU A 63 29.31 28.36 6.93
C LEU A 63 29.86 29.06 5.68
N SER A 64 29.39 28.65 4.50
CA SER A 64 29.79 29.27 3.23
C SER A 64 29.40 30.74 3.15
N SER A 65 28.29 31.15 3.76
CA SER A 65 27.84 32.55 3.78
C SER A 65 28.57 33.43 4.80
N HIS A 66 29.28 32.82 5.77
CA HIS A 66 30.07 33.52 6.79
C HIS A 66 31.57 33.58 6.47
N LEU A 67 32.02 33.07 5.32
CA LEU A 67 33.39 33.26 4.85
C LEU A 67 33.61 34.74 4.54
N PRO A 68 34.43 35.48 5.33
CA PRO A 68 34.84 36.81 4.94
C PRO A 68 35.78 36.67 3.73
N GLY A 69 35.48 37.40 2.65
CA GLY A 69 36.45 37.60 1.57
C GLY A 69 37.70 38.30 2.07
#